data_AF-A0AAX2CEA5-F1
#
_entry.id   AF-A0AAX2CEA5-F1
#
_cell.length_a   1.000
_cell.length_b   1.000
_cell.length_c   1.000
_cell.angle_alpha   90.00
_cell.angle_beta   90.00
_cell.angle_gamma   90.00
#
_symmetry.space_group_name_H-M   'P 1'
#
loop_
_entity.id
_entity.type
_entity.pdbx_description
1 polymer ?
#
loop_
_entity_poly.entity_id
_entity_poly.type
_entity_poly.pdbx_seq_one_letter_code
_entity_poly.pdbx_strand_id
1 'polypeptide(L)'
;MFRYFKFKLNDTVQFAENDGHMYRIVGYRLEKGFYPKDEWTHIIYELLREFDGYTLDAEEDELVKVIQVDDEYYKIHEVSGYRYPVKLKERSKTMKVATMDDLLDAYNDYKRLADFFKDLSYEQKAEEVLQEMRRLLA
;
A
#
# COMPACT_ATOMS: atom_id res chain seq x y z
N MET A 1 27.54 -13.06 15.40
CA MET A 1 26.52 -13.71 14.56
C MET A 1 25.55 -12.63 14.15
N PHE A 2 25.43 -12.30 12.86
CA PHE A 2 24.48 -11.28 12.41
C PHE A 2 23.09 -11.91 12.42
N ARG A 3 22.17 -11.37 13.24
CA ARG A 3 20.77 -11.80 13.22
C ARG A 3 20.10 -11.09 12.04
N TYR A 4 19.51 -11.86 11.14
CA TYR A 4 18.80 -11.32 9.99
C TYR A 4 17.38 -10.93 10.43
N PHE A 5 17.00 -9.67 10.21
CA PHE A 5 15.63 -9.22 10.38
C PHE A 5 14.78 -9.79 9.25
N LYS A 6 13.66 -10.44 9.58
CA LYS A 6 12.72 -10.98 8.59
C LYS A 6 12.03 -9.87 7.79
N PHE A 7 11.78 -8.72 8.41
CA PHE A 7 11.12 -7.58 7.77
C PHE A 7 12.02 -6.34 7.75
N LYS A 8 11.85 -5.51 6.72
CA LYS A 8 12.54 -4.23 6.57
C LYS A 8 11.59 -3.07 6.85
N LEU A 9 12.14 -1.90 7.16
CA LEU A 9 11.38 -0.66 7.19
C LEU A 9 10.59 -0.47 5.89
N ASN A 10 9.36 -0.01 6.02
CA ASN A 10 8.36 0.16 4.96
C ASN A 10 7.83 -1.13 4.32
N ASP A 11 8.22 -2.32 4.78
CA ASP A 11 7.52 -3.53 4.37
C ASP A 11 6.07 -3.50 4.84
N THR A 12 5.14 -3.88 3.96
CA THR A 12 3.75 -4.12 4.33
C THR A 12 3.60 -5.53 4.92
N VAL A 13 2.97 -5.62 6.08
CA VAL A 13 2.77 -6.85 6.83
C VAL A 13 1.32 -6.95 7.33
N GLN A 14 0.95 -8.16 7.71
CA GLN A 14 -0.31 -8.48 8.35
C GLN A 14 -0.07 -9.51 9.46
N PHE A 15 -0.95 -9.56 10.46
CA PHE A 15 -0.93 -10.63 11.45
C PHE A 15 -1.23 -11.99 10.83
N ALA A 16 -0.54 -13.03 11.31
CA ALA A 16 -0.80 -14.41 10.93
C ALA A 16 -2.26 -14.81 11.22
N GLU A 17 -2.78 -14.37 12.36
CA GLU A 17 -4.21 -14.34 12.66
C GLU A 17 -4.81 -13.13 11.97
N ASN A 18 -5.25 -13.32 10.71
CA ASN A 18 -5.78 -12.27 9.85
C ASN A 18 -6.88 -11.44 10.57
N ASP A 19 -6.53 -10.22 10.96
CA ASP A 19 -7.38 -9.22 11.60
C ASP A 19 -8.07 -8.28 10.59
N GLY A 20 -7.86 -8.51 9.29
CA GLY A 20 -8.39 -7.68 8.21
C GLY A 20 -7.65 -6.36 7.99
N HIS A 21 -6.55 -6.11 8.70
CA HIS A 21 -5.80 -4.87 8.60
C HIS A 21 -4.42 -5.07 7.97
N MET A 22 -3.90 -4.00 7.37
CA MET A 22 -2.54 -3.94 6.85
C MET A 22 -1.74 -2.93 7.64
N TYR A 23 -0.49 -3.29 7.87
CA TYR A 23 0.44 -2.52 8.68
C TYR A 23 1.73 -2.31 7.92
N ARG A 24 2.40 -1.19 8.18
CA ARG A 24 3.73 -0.89 7.68
C ARG A 24 4.73 -0.91 8.81
N ILE A 25 5.88 -1.53 8.57
CA ILE A 25 6.99 -1.53 9.51
C ILE A 25 7.61 -0.14 9.58
N VAL A 26 7.49 0.53 10.73
CA VAL A 26 8.05 1.88 10.94
C VAL A 26 9.30 1.88 11.84
N GLY A 27 9.50 0.81 12.61
CA GLY A 27 10.63 0.69 13.52
C GLY A 27 10.84 -0.75 13.98
N TYR A 28 11.92 -0.98 14.72
CA TYR A 28 12.14 -2.22 15.44
C TYR A 28 13.02 -1.98 16.66
N ARG A 29 12.76 -2.75 17.72
CA ARG A 29 13.56 -2.77 18.95
C ARG A 29 14.00 -4.20 19.27
N LEU A 30 15.18 -4.29 19.86
CA LEU A 30 15.73 -5.55 20.36
C LEU A 30 15.54 -5.59 21.86
N GLU A 31 14.72 -6.52 22.34
CA GLU A 31 14.54 -6.76 23.76
C GLU A 31 15.36 -7.97 24.17
N LYS A 32 16.22 -7.78 25.18
CA LYS A 32 17.12 -8.80 25.67
C LYS A 32 16.92 -9.00 27.17
N GLY A 33 16.45 -10.19 27.53
CA GLY A 33 16.33 -10.62 28.92
C GLY A 33 17.56 -11.38 29.37
N PHE A 34 18.12 -11.00 30.51
CA PHE A 34 19.21 -11.74 31.16
C PHE A 34 18.70 -12.38 32.45
N TYR A 35 18.58 -13.70 32.45
CA TYR A 35 18.40 -14.49 33.66
C TYR A 35 19.65 -15.33 33.92
N PRO A 36 19.98 -15.65 35.20
CA PRO A 36 21.20 -16.39 35.54
C PRO A 36 21.33 -17.77 34.87
N LYS A 37 20.23 -18.30 34.31
CA LYS A 37 20.18 -19.59 33.62
C LYS A 37 19.57 -19.52 32.23
N ASP A 38 19.18 -18.34 31.75
CA ASP A 38 18.52 -18.21 30.46
C ASP A 38 18.76 -16.82 29.84
N GLU A 39 19.04 -16.81 28.54
CA GLU A 39 19.23 -15.60 27.75
C GLU A 39 18.28 -15.67 26.56
N TRP A 40 17.36 -14.72 26.48
CA TRP A 40 16.46 -14.60 25.33
C TRP A 40 16.64 -13.25 24.66
N THR A 41 16.36 -13.20 23.36
CA THR A 41 16.36 -11.96 22.58
C THR A 41 15.15 -11.97 21.65
N HIS A 42 14.20 -11.07 21.90
CA HIS A 42 13.02 -10.85 21.06
C HIS A 42 13.26 -9.66 20.14
N ILE A 43 12.80 -9.79 18.88
CA ILE A 43 12.73 -8.67 17.93
C ILE A 43 11.29 -8.22 17.94
N ILE A 44 11.07 -6.96 18.31
CA ILE A 44 9.74 -6.36 18.30
C ILE A 44 9.71 -5.32 17.20
N TYR A 45 8.75 -5.46 16.30
CA TYR A 45 8.52 -4.52 15.21
C TYR A 45 7.47 -3.50 15.64
N GLU A 46 7.76 -2.23 15.35
CA GLU A 46 6.81 -1.13 15.51
C GLU A 46 6.04 -1.01 14.19
N LEU A 47 4.72 -1.07 14.30
CA LEU A 47 3.79 -1.11 13.19
C LEU A 47 2.93 0.14 13.15
N LEU A 48 2.64 0.60 11.94
CA LEU A 48 1.67 1.66 11.66
C LEU A 48 0.54 1.09 10.82
N ARG A 49 -0.70 1.19 11.31
CA ARG A 49 -1.89 0.81 10.54
C ARG A 49 -2.14 1.85 9.45
N GLU A 50 -2.20 1.41 8.20
CA GLU A 50 -2.29 2.30 7.04
C GLU A 50 -3.64 3.03 6.95
N PHE A 51 -4.71 2.48 7.54
CA PHE A 51 -6.04 3.05 7.44
C PHE A 51 -6.26 4.30 8.31
N ASP A 52 -5.72 4.31 9.53
CA ASP A 52 -6.01 5.35 10.53
C ASP A 52 -4.77 5.84 11.31
N GLY A 53 -3.58 5.33 10.98
CA GLY A 53 -2.34 5.72 11.62
C GLY A 53 -2.16 5.19 13.04
N TYR A 54 -2.97 4.23 13.50
CA TYR A 54 -2.79 3.61 14.80
C TYR A 54 -1.48 2.85 14.87
N THR A 55 -0.74 2.99 15.97
CA THR A 55 0.55 2.32 16.18
C THR A 55 0.43 1.19 17.18
N LEU A 56 1.11 0.08 16.91
CA LEU A 56 1.18 -1.07 17.79
C LEU A 56 2.51 -1.82 17.58
N ASP A 57 2.80 -2.74 18.49
CA ASP A 57 4.01 -3.55 18.49
C ASP A 57 3.66 -5.03 18.29
N ALA A 58 4.49 -5.75 17.55
CA ALA A 58 4.32 -7.20 17.34
C ALA A 58 5.67 -7.92 17.21
N GLU A 59 5.70 -9.20 17.56
CA GLU A 59 6.86 -10.07 17.39
C GLU A 59 7.00 -10.58 15.93
N GLU A 60 8.18 -11.12 15.61
CA GLU A 60 8.52 -11.57 14.26
C GLU A 60 7.67 -12.74 13.74
N ASP A 61 7.22 -13.60 14.66
CA ASP A 61 6.41 -14.79 14.42
C ASP A 61 4.92 -14.50 14.29
N GLU A 62 4.45 -13.38 14.85
CA GLU A 62 3.07 -12.91 14.71
C GLU A 62 2.76 -12.35 13.31
N LEU A 63 3.81 -12.04 12.51
CA LEU A 63 3.69 -11.29 11.27
C LEU A 63 3.97 -12.12 10.00
N VAL A 64 3.25 -11.76 8.94
CA VAL A 64 3.39 -12.27 7.57
C VAL A 64 3.59 -11.10 6.61
N LYS A 65 4.59 -11.21 5.72
CA LYS A 65 4.86 -10.18 4.71
C LYS A 65 3.77 -10.21 3.64
N VAL A 66 3.12 -9.07 3.41
CA VAL A 66 2.19 -8.89 2.31
C VAL A 66 2.97 -8.32 1.14
N ILE A 67 3.13 -9.12 0.08
CA ILE A 67 3.71 -8.63 -1.17
C ILE A 67 2.60 -7.90 -1.91
N GLN A 68 2.60 -6.58 -1.84
CA GLN A 68 1.81 -5.77 -2.76
C GLN A 68 2.44 -5.91 -4.15
N VAL A 69 1.78 -6.66 -5.03
CA VAL A 69 2.15 -6.75 -6.44
C VAL A 69 1.59 -5.51 -7.14
N ASP A 70 2.10 -4.34 -6.77
CA ASP A 70 1.90 -3.11 -7.54
C ASP A 70 3.07 -2.98 -8.49
N ASP A 71 2.81 -3.21 -9.78
CA ASP A 71 3.54 -2.91 -11.04
C ASP A 71 5.09 -2.91 -11.13
N GLU A 72 5.85 -2.85 -10.03
CA GLU A 72 7.31 -2.88 -9.98
C GLU A 72 7.90 -4.27 -10.22
N TYR A 73 7.08 -5.32 -10.14
CA TYR A 73 7.46 -6.67 -10.58
C TYR A 73 7.83 -6.71 -12.08
N TYR A 74 7.43 -5.70 -12.86
CA TYR A 74 7.84 -5.58 -14.26
C TYR A 74 9.19 -4.86 -14.48
N LYS A 75 9.77 -4.21 -13.46
CA LYS A 75 11.11 -3.59 -13.56
C LYS A 75 12.26 -4.52 -13.21
N ILE A 76 12.01 -5.59 -12.45
CA ILE A 76 13.02 -6.62 -12.13
C ILE A 76 13.34 -7.53 -13.32
N HIS A 77 12.59 -7.46 -14.42
CA HIS A 77 12.85 -8.26 -15.63
C HIS A 77 14.09 -7.83 -16.43
N GLU A 78 14.63 -6.63 -16.23
CA GLU A 78 15.85 -6.22 -16.95
C GLU A 78 17.15 -6.57 -16.23
N VAL A 79 17.14 -6.79 -14.92
CA VAL A 79 18.39 -6.86 -14.11
C VAL A 79 18.80 -8.29 -13.72
N SER A 80 17.93 -9.29 -13.84
CA SER A 80 18.30 -10.66 -13.49
C SER A 80 17.63 -11.66 -14.42
N GLY A 81 18.44 -12.30 -15.27
CA GLY A 81 18.04 -13.24 -16.32
C GLY A 81 17.41 -14.56 -15.85
N TYR A 82 16.63 -14.56 -14.77
CA TYR A 82 15.86 -15.70 -14.29
C TYR A 82 14.40 -15.58 -14.72
N ARG A 83 13.96 -16.46 -15.63
CA ARG A 83 12.57 -16.60 -16.06
C ARG A 83 11.85 -17.64 -15.22
N TYR A 84 10.96 -17.22 -14.32
CA TYR A 84 9.96 -18.11 -13.73
C TYR A 84 8.71 -18.18 -14.63
N PRO A 85 8.19 -19.38 -14.95
CA PRO A 85 7.00 -19.51 -15.78
C PRO A 85 5.74 -19.31 -14.93
N VAL A 86 5.23 -18.08 -14.86
CA VAL A 86 3.90 -17.82 -14.28
C VAL A 86 2.88 -17.79 -15.41
N LYS A 87 1.84 -18.62 -15.30
CA LYS A 87 0.71 -18.61 -16.25
C LYS A 87 -0.06 -17.29 -16.06
N LEU A 88 0.04 -16.38 -17.03
CA LEU A 88 -0.71 -15.13 -17.04
C LEU A 88 -2.21 -15.42 -17.10
N LYS A 89 -2.97 -14.88 -16.15
CA LYS A 89 -4.39 -14.63 -16.34
C LYS A 89 -4.49 -13.25 -16.94
N GLU A 90 -4.74 -13.17 -18.25
CA GLU A 90 -4.95 -11.90 -18.94
C GLU A 90 -6.11 -11.16 -18.29
N ARG A 91 -5.82 -10.17 -17.45
CA ARG A 91 -6.82 -9.15 -17.09
C ARG A 91 -6.97 -8.29 -18.32
N SER A 92 -8.04 -8.52 -19.09
CA SER A 92 -8.46 -7.59 -20.11
C SER A 92 -8.61 -6.22 -19.46
N LYS A 93 -7.67 -5.31 -19.70
CA LYS A 93 -7.86 -3.88 -19.49
C LYS A 93 -8.92 -3.44 -20.49
N THR A 94 -10.19 -3.68 -20.19
CA THR A 94 -11.26 -3.00 -20.88
C THR A 94 -11.11 -1.53 -20.50
N MET A 95 -10.52 -0.78 -21.43
CA MET A 95 -10.53 0.68 -21.44
C MET A 95 -12.02 1.07 -21.47
N LYS A 96 -12.63 1.23 -20.29
CA LYS A 96 -13.99 1.73 -20.20
C LYS A 96 -13.91 3.17 -20.65
N VAL A 97 -14.50 3.46 -21.81
CA VAL A 97 -14.73 4.83 -22.25
C VAL A 97 -15.58 5.46 -21.16
N ALA A 98 -15.07 6.49 -20.49
CA ALA A 98 -15.81 7.19 -19.45
C ALA A 98 -17.11 7.69 -20.06
N THR A 99 -18.24 7.27 -19.49
CA THR A 99 -19.54 7.75 -19.93
C THR A 99 -19.78 9.15 -19.39
N MET A 100 -20.73 9.87 -19.96
CA MET A 100 -21.10 11.20 -19.48
C MET A 100 -21.46 11.18 -17.99
N ASP A 101 -22.14 10.11 -17.53
CA ASP A 101 -22.52 9.93 -16.13
C ASP A 101 -21.28 9.78 -15.23
N ASP A 102 -20.28 9.00 -15.65
CA ASP A 102 -19.03 8.83 -14.89
C ASP A 102 -18.29 10.18 -14.71
N LEU A 103 -18.28 11.01 -15.75
CA LEU A 103 -17.68 12.33 -15.67
C LEU A 103 -18.49 13.26 -14.76
N LEU A 104 -19.82 13.20 -14.80
CA LEU A 104 -20.70 14.02 -13.96
C LEU A 104 -20.51 13.71 -12.48
N ASP A 105 -20.39 12.44 -12.14
CA ASP A 105 -20.08 12.00 -10.78
C ASP A 105 -18.70 12.51 -10.35
N ALA A 106 -17.67 12.31 -11.18
CA ALA A 106 -16.31 12.77 -10.88
C ALA A 106 -16.24 14.29 -10.67
N TYR A 107 -16.94 15.09 -11.50
CA TYR A 107 -17.00 16.53 -11.35
C TYR A 107 -17.65 16.94 -10.02
N ASN A 108 -18.80 16.35 -9.69
CA ASN A 108 -19.52 16.65 -8.46
C ASN A 108 -18.71 16.28 -7.21
N ASP A 109 -17.98 15.17 -7.26
CA ASP A 109 -17.10 14.74 -6.17
C ASP A 109 -15.93 15.71 -5.98
N TYR A 110 -15.23 16.08 -7.06
CA TYR A 110 -14.13 17.06 -6.96
C TYR A 110 -14.61 18.42 -6.46
N LYS A 111 -15.81 18.85 -6.84
CA LYS A 111 -16.40 20.09 -6.33
C LYS A 111 -16.65 20.02 -4.83
N ARG A 112 -17.20 18.91 -4.32
CA ARG A 112 -17.38 18.70 -2.87
C ARG A 112 -16.04 18.66 -2.13
N LEU A 113 -15.03 18.02 -2.71
CA LEU A 113 -13.68 17.99 -2.14
C LEU A 113 -13.06 19.40 -2.09
N ALA A 114 -13.21 20.19 -3.15
CA ALA A 114 -12.76 21.58 -3.16
C ALA A 114 -13.44 22.41 -2.06
N ASP A 115 -14.76 22.28 -1.89
CA ASP A 115 -15.49 22.98 -0.83
C ASP A 115 -15.04 22.55 0.58
N PHE A 116 -14.77 21.25 0.77
CA PHE A 116 -14.41 20.70 2.07
C PHE A 116 -12.97 21.03 2.48
N PHE A 117 -12.02 20.90 1.55
CA PHE A 117 -10.59 21.07 1.82
C PHE A 117 -10.07 22.47 1.48
N LYS A 118 -10.84 23.28 0.74
CA LYS A 118 -10.46 24.62 0.26
C LYS A 118 -9.10 24.65 -0.44
N ASP A 119 -8.79 23.57 -1.15
CA ASP A 119 -7.53 23.38 -1.86
C ASP A 119 -7.76 23.55 -3.37
N LEU A 120 -6.90 24.37 -3.98
CA LEU A 120 -6.90 24.71 -5.40
C LEU A 120 -6.66 23.47 -6.28
N SER A 121 -6.01 22.43 -5.75
CA SER A 121 -5.73 21.20 -6.50
C SER A 121 -7.02 20.47 -6.93
N TYR A 122 -8.06 20.51 -6.11
CA TYR A 122 -9.36 19.89 -6.43
C TYR A 122 -10.17 20.73 -7.42
N GLU A 123 -10.04 22.06 -7.36
CA GLU A 123 -10.65 22.95 -8.35
C GLU A 123 -10.08 22.71 -9.75
N GLN A 124 -8.75 22.58 -9.85
CA GLN A 124 -8.07 22.27 -11.11
C GLN A 124 -8.54 20.94 -11.70
N LYS A 125 -8.67 19.90 -10.87
CA LYS A 125 -9.19 18.60 -11.32
C LYS A 125 -10.64 18.67 -11.77
N ALA A 126 -11.50 19.42 -11.07
CA ALA A 126 -12.88 19.61 -11.51
C ALA A 126 -12.94 20.31 -12.89
N GLU A 127 -12.03 21.24 -13.15
CA GLU A 127 -11.94 21.93 -14.44
C GLU A 127 -11.44 21.01 -15.56
N GLU A 128 -10.48 20.12 -15.29
CA GLU A 128 -10.03 19.09 -16.23
C GLU A 128 -11.18 18.15 -16.64
N VAL A 129 -11.97 17.68 -15.68
CA VAL A 129 -13.14 16.84 -15.94
C VAL A 129 -14.17 17.57 -16.80
N LEU A 130 -14.40 18.88 -16.56
CA LEU A 130 -15.27 19.70 -17.41
C LEU A 130 -14.75 19.81 -18.85
N GLN A 131 -13.44 19.90 -19.04
CA GLN A 131 -12.86 19.91 -20.39
C GLN A 131 -13.09 18.58 -21.10
N GLU A 132 -13.00 17.47 -20.38
CA GLU A 132 -13.24 16.13 -20.92
C GLU A 132 -14.71 15.91 -21.29
N MET A 133 -15.65 16.39 -20.47
CA MET A 133 -17.08 16.42 -20.83
C MET A 133 -17.34 17.22 -22.10
N ARG A 134 -16.72 18.39 -22.24
CA ARG A 134 -16.86 19.23 -23.44
C ARG A 134 -16.31 18.53 -24.67
N ARG A 135 -15.24 17.75 -24.54
CA ARG A 135 -14.68 16.96 -25.64
C ARG A 135 -15.58 15.80 -26.06
N LEU A 136 -16.33 15.19 -25.13
CA LEU A 136 -17.31 14.15 -25.47
C LEU A 136 -18.59 14.71 -26.10
N LEU A 137 -18.92 15.97 -25.86
CA LEU A 137 -20.09 16.66 -26.43
C LEU A 137 -19.80 17.34 -27.79
N ALA A 138 -18.53 17.44 -28.20
CA ALA A 138 -18.09 18.06 -29.45
C ALA A 138 -18.02 17.06 -30.59
#